data_AF-A0A0E3SDU1-F1
#
_entry.id   AF-A0A0E3SDU1-F1
#
_cell.length_a   1.000
_cell.length_b   1.000
_cell.length_c   1.000
_cell.angle_alpha   90.00
_cell.angle_beta   90.00
_cell.angle_gamma   90.00
#
_symmetry.space_group_name_H-M   'P 1'
#
loop_
_entity.id
_entity.type
_entity.pdbx_description
1 polymer ?
#
loop_
_entity_poly.entity_id
_entity_poly.type
_entity_poly.pdbx_seq_one_letter_code
_entity_poly.pdbx_strand_id
1 'polypeptide(L)'
;METICSGVIERLRVLNLDCSRKSRLFQIFLILILFSLASDLAAAEAPAEQWNRSFGGDGEDNSRCVEQTSDGRYIVAGTTDSYSKGPDDQSDAWLIKLDKNGDMEWNKTYGETYAEWGFLTKQTSDGGYVLSGYSFPHGYNQSYLVKTDKDGNEIWSKISEEISHEDYLQHVAERTDDGGYIVGDIVEYEIPDYDNYELFIDTDIRLTKYDINGNQQWNNTFGNKNNSEMADLWSYPVRQTPDG
;
A
#
# COMPACT_ATOMS: atom_id res chain seq x y z
N MET A 1 -8.60 32.83 -7.19
CA MET A 1 -9.03 33.96 -6.32
C MET A 1 -9.30 35.24 -7.12
N GLU A 2 -8.55 35.53 -8.18
CA GLU A 2 -8.75 36.75 -9.01
C GLU A 2 -10.03 36.76 -9.85
N THR A 3 -10.53 35.62 -10.32
CA THR A 3 -11.74 35.57 -11.18
C THR A 3 -13.05 35.82 -10.41
N ILE A 4 -13.06 35.58 -9.09
CA ILE A 4 -14.26 35.74 -8.24
C ILE A 4 -14.41 37.19 -7.76
N CYS A 5 -13.30 37.93 -7.57
CA CYS A 5 -13.33 39.35 -7.26
C CYS A 5 -13.93 40.20 -8.40
N SER A 6 -13.75 39.80 -9.66
CA SER A 6 -14.28 40.54 -10.81
C SER A 6 -15.82 40.50 -10.89
N GLY A 7 -16.43 39.34 -10.61
CA GLY A 7 -17.89 39.17 -10.75
C GLY A 7 -18.73 39.89 -9.69
N VAL A 8 -18.19 40.06 -8.47
CA VAL A 8 -18.87 40.75 -7.36
C VAL A 8 -18.82 42.27 -7.56
N ILE A 9 -17.69 42.81 -8.06
CA ILE A 9 -17.51 44.24 -8.32
C ILE A 9 -18.38 44.71 -9.51
N GLU A 10 -18.56 43.87 -10.53
CA GLU A 10 -19.32 44.22 -11.73
C GLU A 10 -20.84 44.23 -11.49
N ARG A 11 -21.35 43.36 -10.60
CA ARG A 11 -22.77 43.38 -10.18
C ARG A 11 -23.13 44.55 -9.26
N LEU A 12 -22.16 45.14 -8.58
CA LEU A 12 -22.35 46.35 -7.76
C LEU A 12 -22.43 47.63 -8.59
N ARG A 13 -21.88 47.66 -9.82
CA ARG A 13 -21.96 48.83 -10.72
C ARG A 13 -23.34 49.02 -11.36
N VAL A 14 -24.16 47.97 -11.44
CA VAL A 14 -25.50 48.04 -12.06
C VAL A 14 -26.53 48.69 -11.12
N LEU A 15 -26.23 48.78 -9.83
CA LEU A 15 -27.06 49.46 -8.85
C LEU A 15 -26.60 50.93 -8.71
N ASN A 16 -27.11 51.78 -9.60
CA ASN A 16 -26.95 53.25 -9.56
C ASN A 16 -27.60 53.82 -8.28
N LEU A 17 -26.93 53.67 -7.13
CA LEU A 17 -27.42 54.11 -5.83
C LEU A 17 -26.67 55.36 -5.39
N ASP A 18 -27.30 56.51 -5.61
CA ASP A 18 -26.87 57.81 -5.08
C ASP A 18 -26.64 57.72 -3.56
N CYS A 19 -25.41 58.03 -3.13
CA CYS A 19 -24.95 57.81 -1.77
C CYS A 19 -25.27 58.96 -0.80
N SER A 20 -25.99 59.99 -1.25
CA SER A 20 -26.19 61.23 -0.49
C SER A 20 -27.34 61.21 0.54
N ARG A 21 -28.20 60.17 0.58
CA ARG A 21 -29.34 60.06 1.52
C ARG A 21 -29.67 58.63 1.95
N LYS A 22 -28.74 57.92 2.60
CA LYS A 22 -29.04 56.60 3.16
C LYS A 22 -29.49 56.73 4.62
N SER A 23 -30.72 56.29 4.91
CA SER A 23 -31.21 56.22 6.29
C SER A 23 -30.38 55.19 7.07
N ARG A 24 -30.21 55.38 8.39
CA ARG A 24 -29.52 54.39 9.25
C ARG A 24 -30.10 52.98 9.09
N LEU A 25 -31.39 52.89 8.81
CA LEU A 25 -32.10 51.63 8.52
C LEU A 25 -31.60 50.94 7.25
N PHE A 26 -31.28 51.68 6.19
CA PHE A 26 -30.73 51.12 4.95
C PHE A 26 -29.30 50.59 5.13
N GLN A 27 -28.48 51.27 5.94
CA GLN A 27 -27.14 50.79 6.29
C GLN A 27 -27.20 49.54 7.16
N ILE A 28 -28.12 49.49 8.13
CA ILE A 28 -28.37 48.30 8.95
C ILE A 28 -28.84 47.14 8.06
N PHE A 29 -29.73 47.38 7.10
CA PHE A 29 -30.20 46.36 6.17
C PHE A 29 -29.07 45.81 5.28
N LEU A 30 -28.18 46.67 4.79
CA LEU A 30 -26.98 46.26 4.05
C LEU A 30 -25.98 45.48 4.90
N ILE A 31 -25.78 45.89 6.17
CA ILE A 31 -24.92 45.15 7.11
C ILE A 31 -25.52 43.79 7.41
N LEU A 32 -26.84 43.67 7.58
CA LEU A 32 -27.53 42.40 7.83
C LEU A 32 -27.46 41.47 6.61
N ILE A 33 -27.58 41.98 5.38
CA ILE A 33 -27.37 41.21 4.15
C ILE A 33 -25.91 40.77 4.03
N LEU A 34 -24.96 41.64 4.34
CA LEU A 34 -23.53 41.29 4.36
C LEU A 34 -23.21 40.27 5.46
N PHE A 35 -23.88 40.32 6.61
CA PHE A 35 -23.74 39.35 7.70
C PHE A 35 -24.37 37.99 7.35
N SER A 36 -25.51 37.99 6.64
CA SER A 36 -26.15 36.75 6.16
C SER A 36 -25.43 36.13 4.96
N LEU A 37 -24.63 36.90 4.22
CA LEU A 37 -23.77 36.39 3.15
C LEU A 37 -22.39 35.92 3.69
N ALA A 38 -22.01 36.34 4.89
CA ALA A 38 -20.78 35.91 5.56
C ALA A 38 -20.93 34.62 6.38
N SER A 39 -22.17 34.15 6.61
CA SER A 39 -22.43 32.88 7.31
C SER A 39 -22.11 31.63 6.47
N ASP A 40 -21.89 31.79 5.16
CA ASP A 40 -21.41 30.72 4.27
C ASP A 40 -19.87 30.64 4.23
N LEU A 41 -19.19 31.07 5.28
CA LEU A 41 -17.83 30.60 5.52
C LEU A 41 -17.95 29.15 5.99
N ALA A 42 -18.23 28.26 5.04
CA ALA A 42 -18.29 26.83 5.23
C ALA A 42 -17.00 26.41 5.94
N ALA A 43 -17.11 26.15 7.25
CA ALA A 43 -16.14 25.30 7.91
C ALA A 43 -16.08 24.04 7.05
N ALA A 44 -14.89 23.67 6.58
CA ALA A 44 -14.72 22.44 5.83
C ALA A 44 -15.22 21.30 6.73
N GLU A 45 -16.45 20.86 6.46
CA GLU A 45 -17.08 19.78 7.20
C GLU A 45 -16.20 18.55 6.96
N ALA A 46 -15.86 17.84 8.04
CA ALA A 46 -15.07 16.63 7.92
C ALA A 46 -15.75 15.70 6.89
N PRO A 47 -14.99 15.01 6.03
CA PRO A 47 -15.59 14.14 5.03
C PRO A 47 -16.53 13.15 5.71
N ALA A 48 -17.80 13.16 5.30
CA ALA A 48 -18.81 12.25 5.83
C ALA A 48 -18.50 10.81 5.38
N GLU A 49 -18.62 9.85 6.30
CA GLU A 49 -18.51 8.43 5.98
C GLU A 49 -19.60 8.03 4.99
N GLN A 50 -19.22 7.44 3.85
CA GLN A 50 -20.16 6.97 2.84
C GLN A 50 -20.68 5.57 3.14
N TRP A 51 -19.78 4.69 3.57
CA TRP A 51 -20.07 3.33 3.99
C TRP A 51 -18.94 2.78 4.86
N ASN A 52 -19.28 1.82 5.71
CA ASN A 52 -18.35 0.92 6.37
C ASN A 52 -18.78 -0.53 6.13
N ARG A 53 -17.81 -1.43 6.07
CA ARG A 53 -17.99 -2.88 5.96
C ARG A 53 -16.89 -3.58 6.74
N SER A 54 -17.22 -4.74 7.29
CA SER A 54 -16.26 -5.65 7.92
C SER A 54 -16.31 -6.98 7.19
N PHE A 55 -15.15 -7.55 6.91
CA PHE A 55 -15.00 -8.83 6.24
C PHE A 55 -14.11 -9.72 7.10
N GLY A 56 -14.52 -10.96 7.30
CA GLY A 56 -13.87 -11.91 8.19
C GLY A 56 -14.87 -12.89 8.80
N GLY A 57 -14.38 -13.79 9.65
CA GLY A 57 -15.16 -14.82 10.33
C GLY A 57 -14.78 -14.94 11.81
N ASP A 58 -14.74 -16.18 12.30
CA ASP A 58 -14.47 -16.48 13.72
C ASP A 58 -12.96 -16.54 14.05
N GLY A 59 -12.09 -16.51 13.03
CA GLY A 59 -10.63 -16.51 13.17
C GLY A 59 -10.03 -15.10 13.07
N GLU A 60 -8.70 -14.99 13.11
CA GLU A 60 -8.01 -13.72 12.89
C GLU A 60 -7.96 -13.38 11.39
N ASP A 61 -8.32 -12.14 11.05
CA ASP A 61 -8.35 -11.64 9.67
C ASP A 61 -7.70 -10.26 9.62
N ASN A 62 -6.64 -10.12 8.82
CA ASN A 62 -5.82 -8.91 8.81
C ASN A 62 -5.73 -8.33 7.40
N SER A 63 -6.22 -7.11 7.20
CA SER A 63 -5.99 -6.37 5.95
C SER A 63 -4.65 -5.66 5.98
N ARG A 64 -3.92 -5.66 4.86
CA ARG A 64 -2.61 -5.00 4.76
C ARG A 64 -2.48 -4.01 3.62
N CYS A 65 -3.28 -4.17 2.56
CA CYS A 65 -3.27 -3.32 1.37
C CYS A 65 -4.69 -3.11 0.84
N VAL A 66 -4.96 -1.91 0.33
CA VAL A 66 -6.17 -1.60 -0.44
C VAL A 66 -5.80 -0.75 -1.65
N GLU A 67 -6.35 -1.08 -2.81
CA GLU A 67 -6.17 -0.31 -4.04
C GLU A 67 -7.48 -0.11 -4.80
N GLN A 68 -7.60 1.03 -5.48
CA GLN A 68 -8.63 1.20 -6.49
C GLN A 68 -8.13 0.57 -7.81
N THR A 69 -8.98 -0.27 -8.39
CA THR A 69 -8.71 -0.96 -9.65
C THR A 69 -9.16 -0.11 -10.85
N SER A 70 -8.64 -0.43 -12.03
CA SER A 70 -8.83 0.33 -13.28
C SER A 70 -10.29 0.45 -13.74
N ASP A 71 -11.16 -0.45 -13.28
CA ASP A 71 -12.60 -0.43 -13.56
C ASP A 71 -13.41 0.40 -12.52
N GLY A 72 -12.71 1.03 -11.58
CA GLY A 72 -13.24 1.88 -10.53
C GLY A 72 -13.72 1.11 -9.29
N ARG A 73 -13.48 -0.20 -9.20
CA ARG A 73 -13.72 -1.04 -8.01
C ARG A 73 -12.55 -1.02 -7.04
N TYR A 74 -12.65 -1.74 -5.93
CA TYR A 74 -11.56 -1.85 -4.95
C TYR A 74 -11.08 -3.28 -4.81
N ILE A 75 -9.79 -3.45 -4.54
CA ILE A 75 -9.16 -4.71 -4.18
C ILE A 75 -8.49 -4.55 -2.83
N VAL A 76 -8.67 -5.52 -1.94
CA VAL A 76 -8.07 -5.57 -0.60
C VAL A 76 -7.26 -6.85 -0.50
N ALA A 77 -6.02 -6.74 -0.01
CA ALA A 77 -5.16 -7.89 0.26
C ALA A 77 -4.75 -7.94 1.74
N GLY A 78 -4.54 -9.16 2.22
CA GLY A 78 -4.28 -9.43 3.62
C GLY A 78 -4.14 -10.93 3.89
N THR A 79 -4.52 -11.35 5.09
CA THR A 79 -4.53 -12.74 5.53
C THR A 79 -5.86 -13.10 6.18
N THR A 80 -6.19 -14.39 6.19
CA THR A 80 -7.39 -14.91 6.84
C THR A 80 -7.12 -16.27 7.46
N ASP A 81 -7.44 -16.40 8.75
CA ASP A 81 -7.60 -17.69 9.42
C ASP A 81 -9.02 -18.21 9.21
N SER A 82 -9.99 -17.30 9.06
CA SER A 82 -11.42 -17.63 8.95
C SER A 82 -11.78 -18.42 7.69
N TYR A 83 -10.99 -18.26 6.61
CA TYR A 83 -11.22 -18.92 5.33
C TYR A 83 -10.00 -19.72 4.86
N SER A 84 -9.03 -19.98 5.73
CA SER A 84 -7.85 -20.74 5.36
C SER A 84 -8.20 -22.19 4.99
N LYS A 85 -7.39 -22.77 4.10
CA LYS A 85 -7.51 -24.17 3.67
C LYS A 85 -6.48 -25.07 4.35
N GLY A 86 -5.55 -24.49 5.10
CA GLY A 86 -4.52 -25.20 5.83
C GLY A 86 -5.00 -25.88 7.11
N PRO A 87 -4.06 -26.51 7.84
CA PRO A 87 -4.30 -27.00 9.20
C PRO A 87 -4.85 -25.91 10.13
N ASP A 88 -5.53 -26.32 11.19
CA ASP A 88 -6.05 -25.42 12.23
C ASP A 88 -4.94 -24.43 12.68
N ASP A 89 -5.32 -23.15 12.86
CA ASP A 89 -4.46 -22.03 13.26
C ASP A 89 -3.41 -21.56 12.22
N GLN A 90 -3.62 -21.83 10.93
CA GLN A 90 -2.82 -21.25 9.84
C GLN A 90 -3.62 -20.23 9.03
N SER A 91 -2.99 -19.09 8.73
CA SER A 91 -3.54 -18.05 7.86
C SER A 91 -3.19 -18.33 6.41
N ASP A 92 -4.14 -18.15 5.49
CA ASP A 92 -3.85 -18.07 4.06
C ASP A 92 -3.76 -16.60 3.61
N ALA A 93 -3.06 -16.33 2.50
CA ALA A 93 -3.15 -15.04 1.83
C ALA A 93 -4.59 -14.82 1.33
N TRP A 94 -5.14 -13.63 1.55
CA TRP A 94 -6.53 -13.32 1.22
C TRP A 94 -6.64 -12.12 0.29
N LEU A 95 -7.43 -12.26 -0.78
CA LEU A 95 -7.75 -11.19 -1.72
C LEU A 95 -9.26 -11.02 -1.83
N ILE A 96 -9.72 -9.80 -1.65
CA ILE A 96 -11.14 -9.44 -1.68
C ILE A 96 -11.35 -8.38 -2.76
N LYS A 97 -12.31 -8.61 -3.67
CA LYS A 97 -12.78 -7.60 -4.60
C LYS A 97 -14.11 -7.02 -4.14
N LEU A 98 -14.18 -5.70 -4.13
CA LEU A 98 -15.36 -4.94 -3.72
C LEU A 98 -15.87 -4.10 -4.88
N ASP A 99 -17.18 -3.92 -4.94
CA ASP A 99 -17.81 -2.97 -5.84
C ASP A 99 -17.58 -1.50 -5.40
N LYS A 100 -18.18 -0.54 -6.11
CA LYS A 100 -18.04 0.89 -5.83
C LYS A 100 -18.68 1.33 -4.50
N ASN A 101 -19.59 0.54 -3.96
CA ASN A 101 -20.32 0.79 -2.72
C ASN A 101 -19.70 0.04 -1.53
N GLY A 102 -18.58 -0.65 -1.76
CA GLY A 102 -17.90 -1.47 -0.75
C GLY A 102 -18.50 -2.86 -0.58
N ASP A 103 -19.46 -3.28 -1.40
CA ASP A 103 -20.05 -4.62 -1.28
C ASP A 103 -19.13 -5.67 -1.94
N MET A 104 -18.96 -6.83 -1.29
CA MET A 104 -18.07 -7.89 -1.77
C MET A 104 -18.60 -8.52 -3.07
N GLU A 105 -17.81 -8.45 -4.14
CA GLU A 105 -18.07 -9.16 -5.39
C GLU A 105 -17.55 -10.60 -5.30
N TRP A 106 -16.32 -10.78 -4.81
CA TRP A 106 -15.73 -12.08 -4.55
C TRP A 106 -14.55 -11.97 -3.58
N ASN A 107 -14.14 -13.10 -3.02
CA ASN A 107 -12.89 -13.24 -2.29
C ASN A 107 -12.20 -14.58 -2.64
N LYS A 108 -10.88 -14.65 -2.45
CA LYS A 108 -10.03 -15.79 -2.81
C LYS A 108 -8.91 -15.94 -1.78
N THR A 109 -8.61 -17.17 -1.41
CA THR A 109 -7.45 -17.52 -0.57
C THR A 109 -6.37 -18.23 -1.38
N TYR A 110 -5.11 -17.94 -1.06
CA TYR A 110 -3.92 -18.51 -1.66
C TYR A 110 -2.97 -18.95 -0.56
N GLY A 111 -2.55 -20.20 -0.64
CA GLY A 111 -2.05 -20.92 0.53
C GLY A 111 -2.68 -22.30 0.58
N GLU A 112 -1.93 -23.28 1.10
CA GLU A 112 -2.47 -24.62 1.34
C GLU A 112 -1.85 -25.27 2.58
N THR A 113 -0.53 -25.37 2.65
CA THR A 113 0.14 -26.19 3.68
C THR A 113 0.84 -25.38 4.77
N TYR A 114 1.14 -24.13 4.50
CA TYR A 114 1.94 -23.27 5.36
C TYR A 114 1.14 -22.04 5.74
N ALA A 115 1.56 -21.36 6.80
CA ALA A 115 1.01 -20.06 7.12
C ALA A 115 1.56 -19.02 6.13
N GLU A 116 0.71 -18.10 5.72
CA GLU A 116 1.00 -17.02 4.79
C GLU A 116 0.67 -15.67 5.39
N TRP A 117 1.67 -14.78 5.52
CA TRP A 117 1.52 -13.47 6.14
C TRP A 117 1.98 -12.27 5.26
N GLY A 118 1.51 -11.07 5.61
CA GLY A 118 2.06 -9.80 5.11
C GLY A 118 1.68 -9.36 3.69
N PHE A 119 0.58 -9.85 3.11
CA PHE A 119 0.30 -9.67 1.68
C PHE A 119 -0.08 -8.24 1.26
N LEU A 120 0.69 -7.71 0.31
CA LEU A 120 0.35 -6.55 -0.51
C LEU A 120 -0.19 -7.00 -1.87
N THR A 121 -0.85 -6.10 -2.61
CA THR A 121 -1.29 -6.41 -3.97
C THR A 121 -1.14 -5.24 -4.93
N LYS A 122 -1.00 -5.56 -6.22
CA LYS A 122 -1.04 -4.63 -7.35
C LYS A 122 -1.88 -5.20 -8.49
N GLN A 123 -2.73 -4.38 -9.07
CA GLN A 123 -3.41 -4.75 -10.31
C GLN A 123 -2.42 -4.78 -11.50
N THR A 124 -2.51 -5.82 -12.31
CA THR A 124 -1.70 -6.01 -13.52
C THR A 124 -2.38 -5.45 -14.77
N SER A 125 -1.62 -5.10 -15.81
CA SER A 125 -2.18 -4.47 -17.03
C SER A 125 -3.08 -5.40 -17.86
N ASP A 126 -3.02 -6.70 -17.61
CA ASP A 126 -3.94 -7.71 -18.15
C ASP A 126 -5.27 -7.80 -17.36
N GLY A 127 -5.42 -6.95 -16.32
CA GLY A 127 -6.60 -6.89 -15.45
C GLY A 127 -6.56 -7.81 -14.24
N GLY A 128 -5.59 -8.73 -14.15
CA GLY A 128 -5.37 -9.59 -12.97
C GLY A 128 -4.67 -8.88 -11.82
N TYR A 129 -4.13 -9.66 -10.88
CA TYR A 129 -3.44 -9.12 -9.70
C TYR A 129 -2.14 -9.88 -9.42
N VAL A 130 -1.17 -9.20 -8.85
CA VAL A 130 -0.03 -9.84 -8.17
C VAL A 130 -0.15 -9.57 -6.69
N LEU A 131 0.13 -10.58 -5.89
CA LEU A 131 0.26 -10.49 -4.46
C LEU A 131 1.69 -10.83 -4.06
N SER A 132 2.18 -10.15 -3.03
CA SER A 132 3.50 -10.37 -2.47
C SER A 132 3.44 -10.33 -0.95
N GLY A 133 3.95 -11.39 -0.33
CA GLY A 133 4.01 -11.59 1.12
C GLY A 133 5.05 -12.66 1.43
N TYR A 134 4.87 -13.39 2.50
CA TYR A 134 5.76 -14.49 2.90
C TYR A 134 4.94 -15.72 3.29
N SER A 135 5.56 -16.88 3.12
CA SER A 135 5.08 -18.19 3.54
C SER A 135 6.11 -18.78 4.50
N PHE A 136 5.70 -19.73 5.35
CA PHE A 136 6.58 -20.39 6.32
C PHE A 136 6.84 -21.88 6.01
N PRO A 137 7.32 -22.23 4.80
CA PRO A 137 7.68 -23.60 4.49
C PRO A 137 8.79 -24.06 5.43
N HIS A 138 8.54 -25.16 6.14
CA HIS A 138 9.49 -25.75 7.09
C HIS A 138 9.86 -24.86 8.29
N GLY A 139 9.05 -23.85 8.61
CA GLY A 139 9.22 -22.99 9.79
C GLY A 139 10.13 -21.78 9.58
N TYR A 140 10.49 -21.46 8.34
CA TYR A 140 11.27 -20.27 8.01
C TYR A 140 10.53 -19.34 7.06
N ASN A 141 10.76 -18.04 7.18
CA ASN A 141 10.18 -17.03 6.30
C ASN A 141 10.77 -17.13 4.90
N GLN A 142 9.92 -17.36 3.90
CA GLN A 142 10.29 -17.31 2.49
C GLN A 142 9.32 -16.42 1.72
N SER A 143 9.83 -15.54 0.86
CA SER A 143 8.97 -14.67 0.05
C SER A 143 8.01 -15.49 -0.81
N TYR A 144 6.75 -15.09 -0.82
CA TYR A 144 5.68 -15.74 -1.58
C TYR A 144 5.03 -14.76 -2.54
N LEU A 145 5.03 -15.11 -3.81
CA LEU A 145 4.42 -14.34 -4.90
C LEU A 145 3.28 -15.14 -5.51
N VAL A 146 2.15 -14.49 -5.74
CA VAL A 146 0.99 -15.08 -6.40
C VAL A 146 0.54 -14.19 -7.54
N LYS A 147 0.35 -14.75 -8.72
CA LYS A 147 -0.28 -14.09 -9.86
C LYS A 147 -1.66 -14.67 -10.10
N THR A 148 -2.61 -13.80 -10.36
CA THR A 148 -4.00 -14.17 -10.61
C THR A 148 -4.51 -13.60 -11.93
N ASP A 149 -5.62 -14.16 -12.41
CA ASP A 149 -6.44 -13.54 -13.45
C ASP A 149 -7.34 -12.43 -12.88
N LYS A 150 -8.12 -11.77 -13.73
CA LYS A 150 -9.04 -10.67 -13.33
C LYS A 150 -10.15 -11.08 -12.36
N ASP A 151 -10.44 -12.39 -12.28
CA ASP A 151 -11.48 -12.98 -11.44
C ASP A 151 -10.87 -13.59 -10.16
N GLY A 152 -9.57 -13.36 -9.92
CA GLY A 152 -8.84 -13.82 -8.75
C GLY A 152 -8.49 -15.30 -8.79
N ASN A 153 -8.55 -15.97 -9.94
CA ASN A 153 -8.06 -17.35 -10.02
C ASN A 153 -6.54 -17.35 -10.15
N GLU A 154 -5.87 -18.19 -9.37
CA GLU A 154 -4.41 -18.33 -9.45
C GLU A 154 -3.97 -18.79 -10.83
N ILE A 155 -3.00 -18.08 -11.40
CA ILE A 155 -2.30 -18.46 -12.63
C ILE A 155 -0.99 -19.17 -12.28
N TRP A 156 -0.24 -18.60 -11.34
CA TRP A 156 0.97 -19.19 -10.79
C TRP A 156 1.27 -18.63 -9.40
N SER A 157 2.04 -19.39 -8.63
CA SER A 157 2.62 -18.97 -7.37
C SER A 157 4.10 -19.38 -7.29
N LYS A 158 4.88 -18.65 -6.51
CA LYS A 158 6.34 -18.84 -6.31
C LYS A 158 6.72 -18.57 -4.87
N ILE A 159 7.39 -19.56 -4.26
CA ILE A 159 8.11 -19.38 -3.00
C ILE A 159 9.59 -19.20 -3.36
N SER A 160 10.24 -18.22 -2.72
CA SER A 160 11.68 -18.01 -2.82
C SER A 160 12.45 -19.24 -2.35
N GLU A 161 13.54 -19.59 -3.04
CA GLU A 161 14.44 -20.67 -2.58
C GLU A 161 15.32 -20.22 -1.40
N GLU A 162 15.47 -18.91 -1.21
CA GLU A 162 16.25 -18.30 -0.13
C GLU A 162 15.43 -18.27 1.16
N ILE A 163 16.10 -18.55 2.27
CA ILE A 163 15.53 -18.66 3.62
C ILE A 163 15.87 -17.38 4.39
N SER A 164 14.87 -16.72 5.00
CA SER A 164 15.07 -15.61 5.94
C SER A 164 14.55 -16.01 7.32
N HIS A 165 15.19 -15.53 8.39
CA HIS A 165 14.93 -16.01 9.76
C HIS A 165 14.04 -15.06 10.58
N GLU A 166 13.64 -13.89 10.06
CA GLU A 166 12.91 -12.84 10.83
C GLU A 166 11.61 -12.33 10.17
N ASP A 167 10.73 -11.77 11.02
CA ASP A 167 9.26 -11.69 10.85
C ASP A 167 8.67 -10.41 10.21
N TYR A 168 9.46 -9.49 9.67
CA TYR A 168 8.97 -8.09 9.52
C TYR A 168 9.06 -7.44 8.14
N LEU A 169 9.01 -8.20 7.05
CA LEU A 169 9.26 -7.61 5.74
C LEU A 169 8.04 -7.46 4.85
N GLN A 170 7.86 -6.23 4.41
CA GLN A 170 6.95 -5.88 3.35
C GLN A 170 7.61 -6.20 2.03
N HIS A 171 7.29 -7.36 1.47
CA HIS A 171 7.58 -7.62 0.06
C HIS A 171 6.66 -6.74 -0.76
N VAL A 172 7.19 -5.65 -1.30
CA VAL A 172 6.46 -4.81 -2.25
C VAL A 172 6.84 -5.30 -3.64
N ALA A 173 5.89 -5.94 -4.32
CA ALA A 173 5.98 -6.16 -5.75
C ALA A 173 5.44 -4.93 -6.48
N GLU A 174 6.23 -4.36 -7.39
CA GLU A 174 5.79 -3.35 -8.34
C GLU A 174 5.90 -3.88 -9.77
N ARG A 175 4.97 -3.48 -10.62
CA ARG A 175 5.00 -3.86 -12.04
C ARG A 175 6.08 -3.05 -12.76
N THR A 176 6.80 -3.69 -13.67
CA THR A 176 7.76 -3.00 -14.57
C THR A 176 7.16 -2.78 -15.97
N ASP A 177 7.69 -1.80 -16.71
CA ASP A 177 7.16 -1.41 -18.03
C ASP A 177 7.23 -2.53 -19.08
N ASP A 178 8.16 -3.47 -18.92
CA ASP A 178 8.29 -4.69 -19.73
C ASP A 178 7.26 -5.78 -19.38
N GLY A 179 6.34 -5.50 -18.44
CA GLY A 179 5.29 -6.41 -18.00
C GLY A 179 5.73 -7.41 -16.92
N GLY A 180 6.99 -7.38 -16.50
CA GLY A 180 7.51 -8.13 -15.37
C GLY A 180 7.19 -7.47 -14.02
N TYR A 181 7.93 -7.92 -13.00
CA TYR A 181 7.75 -7.50 -11.61
C TYR A 181 9.10 -7.23 -10.96
N ILE A 182 9.18 -6.20 -10.13
CA ILE A 182 10.30 -5.98 -9.23
C ILE A 182 9.82 -6.14 -7.80
N VAL A 183 10.54 -6.93 -7.02
CA VAL A 183 10.25 -7.21 -5.61
C VAL A 183 11.39 -6.66 -4.78
N GLY A 184 11.06 -5.85 -3.78
CA GLY A 184 11.97 -5.49 -2.71
C GLY A 184 11.86 -6.50 -1.57
N ASP A 185 12.99 -7.03 -1.12
CA ASP A 185 13.12 -7.88 0.05
C ASP A 185 14.42 -7.55 0.81
N ILE A 186 14.77 -8.36 1.82
CA ILE A 186 16.09 -8.29 2.44
C ILE A 186 16.77 -9.66 2.35
N VAL A 187 18.08 -9.66 2.50
CA VAL A 187 18.88 -10.85 2.77
C VAL A 187 19.44 -10.74 4.17
N GLU A 188 19.42 -11.85 4.88
CA GLU A 188 19.94 -11.97 6.23
C GLU A 188 21.26 -12.73 6.23
N TYR A 189 22.25 -12.24 6.96
CA TYR A 189 23.51 -12.93 7.20
C TYR A 189 23.70 -13.14 8.71
N GLU A 190 23.77 -14.40 9.12
CA GLU A 190 24.19 -14.77 10.46
C GLU A 190 25.70 -14.59 10.60
N ILE A 191 26.12 -13.70 11.49
CA ILE A 191 27.53 -13.47 11.84
C ILE A 191 27.76 -14.05 13.23
N PRO A 192 28.53 -15.15 13.36
CA PRO A 192 28.84 -15.72 14.67
C PRO A 192 29.71 -14.76 15.48
N ASP A 193 29.23 -14.33 16.66
CA ASP A 193 30.10 -13.73 17.68
C ASP A 193 30.73 -14.85 18.50
N TYR A 194 31.96 -15.22 18.13
CA TYR A 194 32.71 -16.26 18.83
C TYR A 194 33.11 -15.87 20.26
N ASP A 195 33.10 -14.58 20.61
CA ASP A 195 33.51 -14.11 21.93
C ASP A 195 32.34 -14.05 22.92
N ASN A 196 31.10 -13.84 22.45
CA ASN A 196 29.91 -13.76 23.32
C ASN A 196 28.87 -14.88 23.16
N TYR A 197 29.06 -15.84 22.25
CA TYR A 197 28.04 -16.84 21.88
C TYR A 197 26.71 -16.20 21.41
N GLU A 198 26.75 -14.97 20.92
CA GLU A 198 25.62 -14.26 20.33
C GLU A 198 25.67 -14.38 18.80
N LEU A 199 24.49 -14.33 18.16
CA LEU A 199 24.36 -14.24 16.71
C LEU A 199 24.06 -12.78 16.36
N PHE A 200 24.96 -12.14 15.62
CA PHE A 200 24.64 -10.85 15.00
C PHE A 200 23.92 -11.12 13.69
N ILE A 201 22.79 -10.45 13.52
CA ILE A 201 22.02 -10.48 12.29
C ILE A 201 22.39 -9.22 11.51
N ASP A 202 22.97 -9.40 10.32
CA ASP A 202 23.11 -8.32 9.34
C ASP A 202 22.04 -8.46 8.27
N THR A 203 21.42 -7.34 7.90
CA THR A 203 20.31 -7.30 6.96
C THR A 203 20.61 -6.34 5.83
N ASP A 204 20.63 -6.87 4.61
CA ASP A 204 20.87 -6.10 3.40
C ASP A 204 19.61 -6.01 2.55
N ILE A 205 19.39 -4.88 1.89
CA ILE A 205 18.27 -4.75 0.95
C ILE A 205 18.55 -5.60 -0.27
N ARG A 206 17.58 -6.37 -0.76
CA ARG A 206 17.68 -7.03 -2.07
C ARG A 206 16.53 -6.63 -2.96
N LEU A 207 16.87 -6.49 -4.24
CA LEU A 207 15.92 -6.28 -5.33
C LEU A 207 15.98 -7.49 -6.23
N THR A 208 14.82 -8.09 -6.49
CA THR A 208 14.69 -9.24 -7.39
C THR A 208 13.71 -8.89 -8.51
N LYS A 209 14.13 -9.08 -9.77
CA LYS A 209 13.25 -8.90 -10.93
C LYS A 209 12.79 -10.24 -11.45
N TYR A 210 11.50 -10.32 -11.72
CA TYR A 210 10.84 -11.45 -12.36
C TYR A 210 10.28 -11.02 -13.73
N ASP A 211 10.24 -11.94 -14.68
CA ASP A 211 9.48 -11.76 -15.92
C ASP A 211 7.96 -11.92 -15.68
N ILE A 212 7.17 -11.74 -16.73
CA ILE A 212 5.70 -11.86 -16.67
C ILE A 212 5.19 -13.25 -16.26
N ASN A 213 6.01 -14.28 -16.43
CA ASN A 213 5.71 -15.66 -16.06
C ASN A 213 6.20 -16.02 -14.65
N GLY A 214 6.79 -15.05 -13.93
CA GLY A 214 7.34 -15.26 -12.59
C GLY A 214 8.72 -15.94 -12.59
N ASN A 215 9.44 -15.94 -13.71
CA ASN A 215 10.83 -16.43 -13.71
C ASN A 215 11.78 -15.32 -13.29
N GLN A 216 12.69 -15.61 -12.35
CA GLN A 216 13.72 -14.65 -11.94
C GLN A 216 14.62 -14.30 -13.13
N GLN A 217 14.78 -13.00 -13.38
CA GLN A 217 15.69 -12.44 -14.39
C GLN A 217 17.02 -12.06 -13.76
N TRP A 218 16.99 -11.40 -12.60
CA TRP A 218 18.16 -11.05 -11.81
C TRP A 218 17.77 -10.81 -10.35
N ASN A 219 18.76 -10.89 -9.46
CA ASN A 219 18.67 -10.39 -8.09
C ASN A 219 19.94 -9.60 -7.76
N ASN A 220 19.78 -8.51 -6.99
CA ASN A 220 20.87 -7.65 -6.57
C ASN A 220 20.70 -7.33 -5.08
N THR A 221 21.74 -7.57 -4.29
CA THR A 221 21.78 -7.25 -2.87
C THR A 221 22.63 -6.00 -2.63
N PHE A 222 22.09 -5.08 -1.84
CA PHE A 222 22.63 -3.78 -1.50
C PHE A 222 22.87 -3.72 0.00
N GLY A 223 24.13 -3.92 0.36
CA GLY A 223 24.63 -3.90 1.72
C GLY A 223 25.93 -4.70 1.83
N ASN A 224 26.53 -4.75 3.01
CA ASN A 224 27.96 -4.97 3.12
C ASN A 224 28.27 -6.47 3.22
N LYS A 225 28.50 -7.12 2.07
CA LYS A 225 29.05 -8.48 2.05
C LYS A 225 30.38 -8.51 2.78
N ASN A 226 30.40 -9.20 3.92
CA ASN A 226 31.57 -9.50 4.76
C ASN A 226 31.96 -8.36 5.68
N ASN A 227 31.62 -8.50 6.96
CA ASN A 227 32.42 -7.90 8.00
C ASN A 227 33.29 -8.96 8.69
N SER A 228 34.32 -9.43 7.98
CA SER A 228 35.57 -9.82 8.66
C SER A 228 36.33 -8.60 9.20
N GLU A 229 35.80 -7.38 8.99
CA GLU A 229 36.36 -6.09 9.43
C GLU A 229 35.53 -5.42 10.55
N MET A 230 34.77 -6.20 11.35
CA MET A 230 34.17 -5.71 12.62
C MET A 230 35.22 -5.26 13.66
N ALA A 231 36.52 -5.24 13.32
CA ALA A 231 37.57 -4.62 14.12
C ALA A 231 37.79 -3.12 13.81
N ASP A 232 37.40 -2.62 12.63
CA ASP A 232 37.66 -1.23 12.23
C ASP A 232 36.35 -0.44 12.06
N LEU A 233 35.62 -0.36 13.17
CA LEU A 233 34.46 0.50 13.31
C LEU A 233 34.85 1.99 13.08
N TRP A 234 33.97 2.73 12.38
CA TRP A 234 33.86 4.20 12.32
C TRP A 234 34.55 4.99 11.19
N SER A 235 34.73 4.45 9.98
CA SER A 235 34.93 5.35 8.83
C SER A 235 34.51 4.74 7.50
N TYR A 236 33.83 5.57 6.70
CA TYR A 236 33.50 5.48 5.27
C TYR A 236 32.04 5.12 4.91
N PRO A 237 31.25 6.10 4.43
CA PRO A 237 29.98 5.80 3.75
C PRO A 237 30.20 5.13 2.39
N VAL A 238 29.17 4.39 1.99
CA VAL A 238 28.94 3.59 0.78
C VAL A 238 29.50 4.24 -0.51
N ARG A 239 30.24 3.47 -1.32
CA ARG A 239 30.53 3.84 -2.72
C ARG A 239 29.49 3.22 -3.65
N GLN A 240 28.82 4.08 -4.42
CA GLN A 240 28.09 3.70 -5.64
C GLN A 240 29.00 2.99 -6.64
N THR A 241 28.47 2.02 -7.37
CA THR A 241 29.06 1.57 -8.63
C THR A 241 28.76 2.57 -9.75
N PRO A 242 29.58 2.63 -10.82
CA PRO A 242 29.45 3.64 -11.88
C PRO A 242 28.16 3.58 -12.73
N ASP A 243 27.34 2.56 -12.55
CA ASP A 243 26.18 2.23 -13.40
C ASP A 243 24.81 2.59 -12.81
N GLY A 244 24.76 3.15 -11.60
CA GLY A 244 23.56 3.78 -11.04
C GLY A 244 22.70 2.88 -10.17
#